data_AF-A0A366I8J1-F1
#
_entry.id   AF-A0A366I8J1-F1
#
_cell.length_a   1.000
_cell.length_b   1.000
_cell.length_c   1.000
_cell.angle_alpha   90.00
_cell.angle_beta   90.00
_cell.angle_gamma   90.00
#
_symmetry.space_group_name_H-M   'P 1'
#
loop_
_entity.id
_entity.type
_entity.pdbx_description
1 polymer ?
#
loop_
_entity_poly.entity_id
_entity_poly.type
_entity_poly.pdbx_seq_one_letter_code
_entity_poly.pdbx_strand_id
1 'polypeptide(L)'
;MDYDQLSIALSELKGDEVLELTKQFIESRPDELAEKKFIIAAQDGINKVSERFEMRDYKVGDLIYAKEILEQIMDMILPAAEGSI
;
A
#
# COMPACT_ATOMS: atom_id res chain seq x y z
N MET A 1 2.54 3.09 -13.97
CA MET A 1 1.81 3.23 -12.70
C MET A 1 2.28 4.52 -12.03
N ASP A 2 1.35 5.29 -11.50
CA ASP A 2 1.67 6.45 -10.66
C ASP A 2 1.75 5.99 -9.19
N TYR A 3 2.97 5.96 -8.65
CA TYR A 3 3.20 5.49 -7.28
C TYR A 3 2.81 6.54 -6.23
N ASP A 4 2.72 7.82 -6.62
CA ASP A 4 2.21 8.87 -5.74
C ASP A 4 0.72 8.66 -5.46
N GLN A 5 -0.06 8.21 -6.45
CA GLN A 5 -1.47 7.88 -6.25
C GLN A 5 -1.66 6.77 -5.21
N LEU A 6 -0.81 5.74 -5.21
CA LEU A 6 -0.84 4.67 -4.21
C LEU A 6 -0.58 5.23 -2.80
N SER A 7 0.48 6.04 -2.63
CA SER A 7 0.81 6.67 -1.35
C SER A 7 -0.33 7.57 -0.86
N ILE A 8 -0.93 8.38 -1.75
CA ILE A 8 -2.04 9.26 -1.42
C ILE A 8 -3.25 8.44 -0.97
N ALA A 9 -3.70 7.47 -1.78
CA ALA A 9 -4.85 6.64 -1.47
C ALA A 9 -4.70 5.91 -0.14
N LEU A 10 -3.50 5.42 0.16
CA LEU A 10 -3.19 4.75 1.41
C LEU A 10 -3.17 5.74 2.59
N SER A 11 -2.60 6.94 2.41
CA SER A 11 -2.62 8.00 3.43
C SER A 11 -4.02 8.51 3.74
N GLU A 12 -4.94 8.41 2.78
CA GLU A 12 -6.36 8.76 2.91
C GLU A 12 -7.24 7.58 3.33
N LEU A 13 -6.64 6.41 3.58
CA LEU A 13 -7.33 5.18 3.98
C LEU A 13 -8.41 4.75 2.98
N LYS A 14 -8.19 5.00 1.69
CA LYS A 14 -9.08 4.57 0.62
C LYS A 14 -8.76 3.13 0.22
N GLY A 15 -9.15 2.17 1.06
CA GLY A 15 -8.83 0.75 0.89
C GLY A 15 -9.18 0.21 -0.51
N ASP A 16 -10.39 0.48 -1.01
CA ASP A 16 -10.83 0.02 -2.32
C ASP A 16 -9.93 0.54 -3.46
N GLU A 17 -9.54 1.83 -3.40
CA GLU A 17 -8.65 2.45 -4.39
C GLU A 17 -7.24 1.85 -4.32
N VAL A 18 -6.72 1.63 -3.11
CA VAL A 18 -5.43 0.98 -2.89
C VAL A 18 -5.42 -0.44 -3.47
N LEU A 19 -6.47 -1.23 -3.22
CA LEU A 19 -6.58 -2.59 -3.73
C LEU A 19 -6.70 -2.62 -5.26
N GLU A 20 -7.44 -1.68 -5.85
CA GLU A 20 -7.56 -1.57 -7.30
C GLU A 20 -6.21 -1.21 -7.95
N LEU A 21 -5.49 -0.22 -7.40
CA LEU A 21 -4.15 0.15 -7.85
C LEU A 21 -3.16 -1.02 -7.73
N THR A 22 -3.23 -1.78 -6.63
CA THR A 22 -2.41 -2.98 -6.40
C THR A 22 -2.71 -4.07 -7.44
N LYS A 23 -3.98 -4.27 -7.78
CA LYS A 23 -4.37 -5.23 -8.81
C LYS A 23 -3.84 -4.82 -10.19
N GLN A 24 -4.03 -3.55 -10.57
CA GLN A 24 -3.49 -3.01 -11.82
C GLN A 24 -1.97 -3.13 -11.90
N PHE A 25 -1.28 -2.93 -10.78
CA PHE A 25 0.16 -3.13 -10.67
C PHE A 25 0.55 -4.57 -11.00
N ILE A 26 -0.07 -5.56 -10.36
CA ILE A 26 0.21 -6.99 -10.58
C ILE A 26 -0.12 -7.40 -12.02
N GLU A 27 -1.25 -6.95 -12.57
CA GLU A 27 -1.67 -7.22 -13.96
C GLU A 27 -0.67 -6.66 -14.99
N SER A 28 0.07 -5.61 -14.62
CA SER A 28 1.13 -5.04 -15.47
C SER A 28 2.41 -5.87 -15.53
N ARG A 29 2.51 -6.97 -14.76
CA ARG A 29 3.70 -7.83 -14.63
C ARG A 29 4.95 -7.02 -14.30
N PRO A 30 5.00 -6.40 -13.12
CA PRO A 30 6.07 -5.52 -12.73
C PRO A 30 7.39 -6.28 -12.61
N ASP A 31 8.50 -5.60 -12.87
CA ASP A 31 9.83 -6.11 -12.56
C ASP A 31 10.21 -5.82 -11.10
N GLU A 32 11.32 -6.40 -10.64
CA GLU A 32 11.82 -6.23 -9.26
C GLU A 32 12.01 -4.75 -8.87
N LEU A 33 12.35 -3.89 -9.83
CA LEU A 33 12.51 -2.45 -9.58
C LEU A 33 11.15 -1.79 -9.34
N ALA A 34 10.15 -2.15 -10.13
CA ALA A 34 8.78 -1.69 -9.98
C ALA A 34 8.17 -2.20 -8.66
N GLU A 35 8.43 -3.44 -8.26
CA GLU A 35 8.04 -4.00 -6.96
C GLU A 35 8.63 -3.21 -5.80
N LYS A 36 9.93 -2.92 -5.85
CA LYS A 36 10.60 -2.08 -4.84
C LYS A 36 9.97 -0.68 -4.76
N LYS A 37 9.68 -0.06 -5.91
CA LYS A 37 9.02 1.26 -5.94
C LYS A 37 7.61 1.22 -5.37
N PHE A 38 6.86 0.17 -5.66
CA PHE A 38 5.53 -0.05 -5.08
C PHE A 38 5.60 -0.16 -3.56
N ILE A 39 6.51 -0.98 -3.03
CA ILE A 39 6.70 -1.16 -1.59
C ILE A 39 7.11 0.16 -0.91
N ILE A 40 8.03 0.92 -1.52
CA ILE A 40 8.44 2.23 -1.01
C ILE A 40 7.26 3.20 -0.94
N ALA A 41 6.41 3.22 -1.97
CA ALA A 41 5.23 4.08 -2.01
C ALA A 41 4.16 3.68 -0.98
N ALA A 42 3.96 2.38 -0.77
CA ALA A 42 3.08 1.89 0.29
C ALA A 42 3.59 2.29 1.69
N GLN A 43 4.90 2.18 1.92
CA GLN A 43 5.54 2.62 3.17
C GLN A 43 5.41 4.13 3.38
N ASP A 44 5.59 4.94 2.33
CA ASP A 44 5.38 6.39 2.39
C ASP A 44 3.93 6.74 2.76
N GLY A 45 2.95 6.02 2.21
CA GLY A 45 1.55 6.15 2.61
C GLY A 45 1.34 5.89 4.11
N ILE A 46 1.94 4.82 4.65
CA ILE A 46 1.83 4.45 6.08
C ILE A 46 2.50 5.49 6.98
N ASN A 47 3.64 6.04 6.56
CA ASN A 47 4.32 7.12 7.28
C ASN A 47 3.39 8.34 7.41
N LYS A 48 2.70 8.72 6.32
CA LYS A 48 1.71 9.81 6.34
C LYS A 48 0.52 9.53 7.25
N VAL A 49 0.02 8.29 7.30
CA VAL A 49 -1.03 7.90 8.26
C VAL A 49 -0.52 8.11 9.70
N SER A 50 0.74 7.74 9.97
CA SER A 50 1.37 7.91 11.29
C SER A 50 1.53 9.39 11.65
N GLU A 51 1.98 10.23 10.72
CA GLU A 51 2.06 11.69 10.91
C GLU A 51 0.67 12.29 11.21
N ARG A 52 -0.38 11.89 10.47
CA ARG A 52 -1.76 12.33 10.72
C ARG A 52 -2.27 11.87 12.08
N PHE A 53 -1.88 10.68 12.54
CA PHE A 53 -2.19 10.21 13.89
C PHE A 53 -1.50 11.06 14.96
N GLU A 54 -0.21 11.39 14.79
CA GLU A 54 0.53 12.27 15.71
C GLU A 54 -0.09 13.67 15.79
N MET A 55 -0.61 14.18 14.66
CA MET A 55 -1.35 15.44 14.57
C MET A 55 -2.78 15.37 15.14
N ARG A 56 -3.23 14.19 15.59
CA ARG A 56 -4.60 13.89 16.05
C ARG A 56 -5.69 14.01 14.99
N ASP A 57 -5.33 14.02 13.71
CA ASP A 57 -6.28 13.95 12.60
C ASP A 57 -6.82 12.51 12.43
N TYR A 58 -6.00 11.51 12.76
CA TYR A 58 -6.38 10.09 12.79
C TYR A 58 -6.35 9.50 14.20
N LYS A 59 -7.05 8.38 14.38
CA LYS A 59 -7.22 7.65 15.63
C LYS A 59 -6.54 6.28 15.55
N VAL A 60 -6.48 5.59 16.69
CA VAL A 60 -5.92 4.23 16.76
C VAL A 60 -6.66 3.26 15.83
N GLY A 61 -7.98 3.41 15.67
CA GLY A 61 -8.76 2.60 14.73
C GLY A 61 -8.32 2.78 13.27
N ASP A 62 -7.90 4.00 12.91
CA ASP A 62 -7.42 4.33 11.56
C ASP A 62 -6.04 3.70 11.31
N LEU A 63 -5.17 3.63 12.34
CA LEU A 63 -3.90 2.91 12.27
C LEU A 63 -4.08 1.40 12.09
N ILE A 64 -5.07 0.82 12.78
CA ILE A 64 -5.42 -0.59 12.63
C ILE A 64 -5.89 -0.84 11.20
N TYR A 65 -6.77 0.00 10.68
CA TYR A 65 -7.27 -0.13 9.32
C TYR A 65 -6.18 0.06 8.26
N ALA A 66 -5.27 1.03 8.44
CA ALA A 66 -4.11 1.20 7.57
C ALA A 66 -3.22 -0.05 7.53
N LYS A 67 -3.02 -0.69 8.68
CA LYS A 67 -2.30 -1.96 8.77
C LYS A 67 -3.03 -3.09 8.03
N GLU A 68 -4.35 -3.20 8.18
CA GLU A 68 -5.16 -4.19 7.44
C GLU A 68 -5.09 -4.00 5.92
N ILE A 69 -5.07 -2.75 5.43
CA ILE A 69 -4.86 -2.45 4.02
C ILE A 69 -3.46 -2.90 3.58
N LEU A 70 -2.42 -2.56 4.37
CA LEU A 70 -1.04 -2.94 4.07
C LEU A 70 -0.87 -4.46 3.99
N GLU A 71 -1.40 -5.20 4.96
CA GLU A 71 -1.35 -6.67 4.99
C GLU A 71 -2.00 -7.26 3.73
N GLN A 72 -3.18 -6.76 3.33
CA GLN A 72 -3.86 -7.21 2.12
C GLN A 72 -3.04 -6.98 0.84
N ILE A 73 -2.46 -5.79 0.65
CA ILE A 73 -1.67 -5.53 -0.55
C ILE A 73 -0.37 -6.33 -0.58
N MET A 74 0.25 -6.56 0.58
CA MET A 74 1.43 -7.40 0.69
C MET A 74 1.09 -8.85 0.34
N ASP A 75 -0.04 -9.36 0.83
CA ASP A 75 -0.57 -10.69 0.48
C ASP A 75 -0.98 -10.81 -0.99
N MET A 76 -1.24 -9.72 -1.70
CA MET A 76 -1.48 -9.74 -3.14
C MET A 76 -0.17 -9.81 -3.95
N ILE A 77 0.91 -9.23 -3.42
CA ILE A 77 2.21 -9.13 -4.09
C ILE A 77 3.09 -10.36 -3.78
N LEU A 78 3.07 -10.86 -2.54
CA LEU A 78 3.86 -12.01 -2.09
C LEU A 78 3.57 -13.35 -2.81
N PRO A 79 2.33 -13.74 -3.18
CA PRO A 79 2.09 -14.96 -3.95
C PRO A 79 2.57 -14.86 -5.41
N ALA A 80 3.00 -13.69 -5.89
CA ALA A 80 3.77 -13.57 -7.13
C ALA A 80 5.27 -13.95 -6.91
N ALA A 81 5.78 -13.87 -5.68
CA ALA A 81 7.15 -14.25 -5.31
C ALA A 81 7.28 -15.72 -4.86
N GLU A 82 6.24 -16.30 -4.25
CA GLU A 82 6.22 -17.70 -3.79
C GLU A 82 5.76 -18.72 -4.86
N GLY A 83 6.13 -18.47 -6.13
CA GLY A 83 6.03 -19.44 -7.23
C GLY A 83 7.33 -20.18 -7.50
N SER A 84 8.29 -20.20 -6.57
CA SER A 84 9.59 -20.86 -6.73
C SER A 84 10.23 -21.22 -5.39
N ILE A 85 9.69 -22.20 -4.66
CA ILE A 85 10.49 -23.09 -3.79
C ILE A 85 9.86 -24.48 -3.72
#